data_AF-S8F0I9-F1
#
_entry.id   AF-S8F0I9-F1
#
_cell.length_a   1.000
_cell.length_b   1.000
_cell.length_c   1.000
_cell.angle_alpha   90.00
_cell.angle_beta   90.00
_cell.angle_gamma   90.00
#
_symmetry.space_group_name_H-M   'P 1'
#
loop_
_entity.id
_entity.type
_entity.pdbx_description
1 polymer ?
#
loop_
_entity_poly.entity_id
_entity_poly.type
_entity_poly.pdbx_seq_one_letter_code
_entity_poly.pdbx_strand_id
1 'polypeptide(L)'
;EELAAIRAKLTIPRGLEKIGKTRFATIIRAAVAMRRCLPALREGCSSGSICFVRDTPSTLAFECSLNELLSIGLPYAKTIVCLESTHSTVADVFLYWCGIGASLKRVLAQKGAAFPEQVKAEVRGIFNFRWSEMFEEGPTDAHLSAVYLDP
;
A
#
# COMPACT_ATOMS: atom_id res chain seq x y z
N GLU A 1 -24.22 6.11 9.17
CA GLU A 1 -24.17 7.14 10.23
C GLU A 1 -23.58 6.59 11.52
N GLU A 2 -23.96 5.38 11.94
CA GLU A 2 -23.49 4.77 13.18
C GLU A 2 -21.96 4.58 13.28
N LEU A 3 -21.33 4.07 12.21
CA LEU A 3 -19.86 3.96 12.19
C LEU A 3 -19.19 5.33 12.39
N ALA A 4 -19.77 6.42 11.87
CA ALA A 4 -19.21 7.76 12.04
C ALA A 4 -19.29 8.23 13.50
N ALA A 5 -20.37 7.91 14.21
CA ALA A 5 -20.53 8.19 15.64
C ALA A 5 -19.50 7.42 16.49
N ILE A 6 -19.33 6.12 16.23
CA ILE A 6 -18.35 5.27 16.92
C ILE A 6 -16.92 5.78 16.66
N ARG A 7 -16.60 6.13 15.41
CA ARG A 7 -15.31 6.71 15.05
C ARG A 7 -15.04 8.03 15.78
N ALA A 8 -16.05 8.89 15.92
CA ALA A 8 -15.92 10.15 16.65
C ALA A 8 -15.58 9.90 18.12
N LYS A 9 -16.25 8.92 18.76
CA LYS A 9 -15.95 8.46 20.12
C LYS A 9 -14.52 7.92 20.27
N LEU A 10 -14.05 7.17 19.28
CA LEU A 10 -12.68 6.61 19.23
C LEU A 10 -11.63 7.58 18.67
N THR A 11 -11.97 8.85 18.41
CA THR A 11 -11.06 9.86 17.86
C THR A 11 -10.40 9.45 16.52
N ILE A 12 -11.08 8.64 15.70
CA ILE A 12 -10.58 8.21 14.40
C ILE A 12 -10.90 9.28 13.33
N PRO A 13 -9.89 9.98 12.77
CA PRO A 13 -10.13 11.23 12.04
C PRO A 13 -10.82 11.04 10.68
N ARG A 14 -10.54 9.96 9.95
CA ARG A 14 -10.99 9.80 8.55
C ARG A 14 -11.66 8.45 8.27
N GLY A 15 -12.75 8.50 7.49
CA GLY A 15 -13.68 7.42 7.13
C GLY A 15 -13.08 6.20 6.45
N LEU A 16 -13.95 5.23 6.14
CA LEU A 16 -13.71 4.31 5.04
C LEU A 16 -13.68 5.11 3.73
N GLU A 17 -12.81 4.71 2.81
CA GLU A 17 -12.62 5.39 1.53
C GLU A 17 -13.13 4.48 0.40
N LYS A 18 -13.91 5.05 -0.53
CA LYS A 18 -14.43 4.30 -1.68
C LYS A 18 -13.31 4.05 -2.69
N ILE A 19 -13.27 2.84 -3.25
CA ILE A 19 -12.38 2.52 -4.37
C ILE A 19 -12.92 3.24 -5.62
N GLY A 20 -12.15 4.21 -6.10
CA GLY A 20 -12.44 4.93 -7.34
C GLY A 20 -11.94 4.19 -8.57
N LYS A 21 -12.61 4.39 -9.71
CA LYS A 21 -12.22 3.81 -11.02
C LYS A 21 -11.10 4.58 -11.74
N THR A 22 -10.89 5.85 -11.37
CA THR A 22 -10.11 6.81 -12.18
C THR A 22 -8.74 7.17 -11.60
N ARG A 23 -8.38 6.67 -10.40
CA ARG A 23 -7.11 6.97 -9.76
C ARG A 23 -6.36 5.68 -9.45
N PHE A 24 -5.05 5.69 -9.64
CA PHE A 24 -4.19 4.57 -9.30
C PHE A 24 -4.15 4.34 -7.78
N ALA A 25 -3.83 3.10 -7.37
CA ALA A 25 -3.68 2.71 -5.97
C ALA A 25 -4.90 2.95 -5.05
N THR A 26 -6.10 3.17 -5.59
CA THR A 26 -7.33 3.39 -4.80
C THR A 26 -7.67 2.22 -3.89
N ILE A 27 -7.36 0.99 -4.31
CA ILE A 27 -7.48 -0.21 -3.48
C ILE A 27 -6.59 -0.14 -2.23
N ILE A 28 -5.34 0.34 -2.37
CA ILE A 28 -4.40 0.48 -1.25
C ILE A 28 -4.87 1.59 -0.31
N ARG A 29 -5.37 2.69 -0.84
CA ARG A 29 -5.95 3.77 -0.03
C ARG A 29 -7.17 3.30 0.75
N ALA A 30 -8.07 2.55 0.11
CA ALA A 30 -9.22 1.93 0.78
C ALA A 30 -8.78 0.94 1.85
N ALA A 31 -7.74 0.13 1.59
CA ALA A 31 -7.15 -0.79 2.57
C ALA A 31 -6.56 -0.06 3.79
N VAL A 32 -5.85 1.07 3.59
CA VAL A 32 -5.37 1.92 4.68
C VAL A 32 -6.53 2.47 5.50
N ALA A 33 -7.58 2.95 4.82
CA ALA A 33 -8.78 3.45 5.47
C ALA A 33 -9.51 2.36 6.28
N MET A 34 -9.59 1.14 5.73
CA MET A 34 -10.13 -0.04 6.41
C MET A 34 -9.33 -0.36 7.66
N ARG A 35 -8.00 -0.49 7.56
CA ARG A 35 -7.12 -0.78 8.70
C ARG A 35 -7.29 0.26 9.82
N ARG A 36 -7.38 1.54 9.46
CA ARG A 36 -7.62 2.64 10.40
C ARG A 36 -8.98 2.53 11.10
N CYS A 37 -10.00 2.01 10.42
CA CYS A 37 -11.36 1.89 10.95
C CYS A 37 -11.62 0.56 11.68
N LEU A 38 -10.69 -0.40 11.69
CA LEU A 38 -10.86 -1.70 12.37
C LEU A 38 -11.32 -1.56 13.84
N PRO A 39 -10.78 -0.65 14.67
CA PRO A 39 -11.26 -0.50 16.05
C PRO A 39 -12.74 -0.12 16.12
N ALA A 40 -13.19 0.81 15.29
CA ALA A 40 -14.60 1.23 15.24
C ALA A 40 -15.50 0.14 14.66
N LEU A 41 -15.02 -0.65 13.69
CA LEU A 41 -15.76 -1.78 13.14
C LEU A 41 -15.99 -2.87 14.19
N ARG A 42 -14.99 -3.16 15.03
CA ARG A 42 -15.11 -4.11 16.14
C ARG A 42 -16.06 -3.62 17.24
N GLU A 43 -16.02 -2.33 17.58
CA GLU A 43 -16.95 -1.73 18.55
C GLU A 43 -18.39 -1.76 18.02
N GLY A 44 -18.61 -1.40 16.75
CA GLY A 44 -19.92 -1.47 16.11
C GLY A 44 -20.49 -2.88 16.00
N CYS A 45 -19.64 -3.90 15.96
CA CYS A 45 -20.11 -5.28 16.05
C CYS A 45 -20.58 -5.67 17.45
N SER A 46 -19.97 -5.10 18.49
CA SER A 46 -20.35 -5.36 19.88
C SER A 46 -21.71 -4.75 20.22
N SER A 47 -22.10 -3.66 19.54
CA SER A 47 -23.43 -3.05 19.60
C SER A 47 -24.48 -3.71 18.70
N GLY A 48 -24.12 -4.74 17.93
CA GLY A 48 -25.04 -5.48 17.04
C GLY A 48 -25.38 -4.80 15.72
N SER A 49 -24.70 -3.70 15.37
CA SER A 49 -25.04 -2.87 14.21
C SER A 49 -24.14 -3.06 12.99
N ILE A 50 -22.95 -3.62 13.18
CA ILE A 50 -21.98 -3.88 12.11
C ILE A 50 -21.52 -5.34 12.18
N CYS A 51 -21.61 -6.09 11.08
CA CYS A 51 -21.21 -7.51 11.06
C CYS A 51 -19.68 -7.71 10.92
N PHE A 52 -18.88 -7.23 11.88
CA PHE A 52 -17.43 -7.49 11.94
C PHE A 52 -17.07 -8.18 13.26
N VAL A 53 -17.34 -9.49 13.33
CA VAL A 53 -17.27 -10.25 14.58
C VAL A 53 -15.83 -10.31 15.09
N ARG A 54 -15.65 -9.78 16.29
CA ARG A 54 -14.35 -9.69 16.95
C ARG A 54 -13.79 -11.08 17.25
N ASP A 55 -12.47 -11.22 17.18
CA ASP A 55 -11.71 -12.39 17.61
C ASP A 55 -12.12 -13.72 16.98
N THR A 56 -12.76 -13.67 15.80
CA THR A 56 -12.99 -14.87 14.99
C THR A 56 -11.76 -15.20 14.13
N PRO A 57 -11.51 -16.48 13.82
CA PRO A 57 -10.45 -16.87 12.90
C PRO A 57 -10.52 -16.13 11.56
N SER A 58 -11.73 -15.92 11.02
CA SER A 58 -11.95 -15.20 9.76
C SER A 58 -11.56 -13.73 9.84
N THR A 59 -11.89 -13.05 10.94
CA THR A 59 -11.53 -11.64 11.17
C THR A 59 -10.02 -11.48 11.32
N LEU A 60 -9.37 -12.37 12.08
CA LEU A 60 -7.91 -12.35 12.23
C LEU A 60 -7.21 -12.61 10.89
N ALA A 61 -7.66 -13.61 10.13
CA ALA A 61 -7.13 -13.91 8.81
C ALA A 61 -7.29 -12.72 7.85
N PHE A 62 -8.46 -12.06 7.85
CA PHE A 62 -8.69 -10.85 7.06
C PHE A 62 -7.70 -9.73 7.42
N GLU A 63 -7.45 -9.49 8.70
CA GLU A 63 -6.51 -8.46 9.15
C GLU A 63 -5.06 -8.78 8.82
N CYS A 64 -4.66 -10.05 8.88
CA CYS A 64 -3.36 -10.51 8.39
C CYS A 64 -3.22 -10.22 6.89
N SER A 65 -4.15 -10.70 6.07
CA SER A 65 -4.15 -10.47 4.62
C SER A 65 -4.20 -8.98 4.25
N LEU A 66 -4.92 -8.16 5.03
CA LEU A 66 -4.97 -6.71 4.85
C LEU A 66 -3.59 -6.06 5.09
N ASN A 67 -2.89 -6.47 6.14
CA ASN A 67 -1.56 -5.96 6.43
C ASN A 67 -0.52 -6.44 5.43
N GLU A 68 -0.65 -7.66 4.93
CA GLU A 68 0.17 -8.21 3.84
C GLU A 68 0.02 -7.39 2.56
N LEU A 69 -1.22 -7.16 2.12
CA LEU A 69 -1.50 -6.30 0.96
C LEU A 69 -0.88 -4.90 1.13
N LEU A 70 -1.02 -4.31 2.32
CA LEU A 70 -0.44 -3.00 2.62
C LEU A 70 1.09 -3.03 2.65
N SER A 71 1.72 -4.11 3.10
CA SER A 71 3.18 -4.20 3.15
C SER A 71 3.82 -4.15 1.76
N ILE A 72 3.16 -4.71 0.75
CA ILE A 72 3.63 -4.70 -0.65
C ILE A 72 3.17 -3.44 -1.38
N GLY A 73 1.89 -3.06 -1.23
CA GLY A 73 1.28 -2.02 -2.07
C GLY A 73 1.49 -0.58 -1.57
N LEU A 74 1.75 -0.38 -0.28
CA LEU A 74 1.88 0.96 0.29
C LEU A 74 3.09 1.76 -0.24
N PRO A 75 4.28 1.16 -0.47
CA PRO A 75 5.39 1.85 -1.12
C PRO A 75 4.99 2.46 -2.47
N TYR A 76 4.35 1.67 -3.35
CA TYR A 76 3.85 2.15 -4.64
C TYR A 76 2.82 3.27 -4.49
N ALA A 77 1.83 3.10 -3.61
CA ALA A 77 0.78 4.08 -3.41
C ALA A 77 1.35 5.43 -2.93
N LYS A 78 2.36 5.40 -2.05
CA LYS A 78 3.06 6.60 -1.59
C LYS A 78 3.87 7.25 -2.71
N THR A 79 4.64 6.47 -3.46
CA THR A 79 5.41 6.96 -4.60
C THR A 79 4.53 7.64 -5.63
N ILE A 80 3.37 7.07 -5.99
CA ILE A 80 2.44 7.69 -6.93
C ILE A 80 1.99 9.07 -6.43
N VAL A 81 1.62 9.17 -5.14
CA VAL A 81 1.23 10.46 -4.55
C VAL A 81 2.39 11.46 -4.55
N CYS A 82 3.61 11.01 -4.27
CA CYS A 82 4.79 11.87 -4.33
C CYS A 82 5.04 12.38 -5.76
N LEU A 83 4.92 11.50 -6.77
CA LEU A 83 5.11 11.85 -8.18
C LEU A 83 4.01 12.75 -8.76
N GLU A 84 2.83 12.79 -8.14
CA GLU A 84 1.77 13.77 -8.46
C GLU A 84 2.13 15.19 -7.98
N SER A 85 3.19 15.37 -7.20
CA SER A 85 3.66 16.70 -6.76
C SER A 85 4.16 17.53 -7.94
N THR A 86 3.87 18.83 -7.92
CA THR A 86 4.41 19.81 -8.89
C THR A 86 5.93 19.99 -8.77
N HIS A 87 6.53 19.51 -7.68
CA HIS A 87 7.97 19.55 -7.45
C HIS A 87 8.68 18.24 -7.82
N SER A 88 7.96 17.24 -8.34
CA SER A 88 8.58 15.99 -8.75
C SER A 88 9.50 16.21 -9.95
N THR A 89 10.70 15.67 -9.87
CA THR A 89 11.72 15.70 -10.92
C THR A 89 11.84 14.33 -11.60
N VAL A 90 12.58 14.28 -12.70
CA VAL A 90 12.91 13.03 -13.38
C VAL A 90 13.83 12.16 -12.51
N ALA A 91 14.67 12.78 -11.67
CA ALA A 91 15.52 12.08 -10.69
C ALA A 91 14.68 11.35 -9.62
N ASP A 92 13.61 12.00 -9.13
CA ASP A 92 12.71 11.42 -8.12
C ASP A 92 12.11 10.08 -8.57
N VAL A 93 11.79 9.94 -9.85
CA VAL A 93 11.24 8.68 -10.39
C VAL A 93 12.20 7.52 -10.11
N PHE A 94 13.47 7.67 -10.44
CA PHE A 94 14.49 6.63 -10.21
C PHE A 94 14.69 6.38 -8.71
N LEU A 95 14.83 7.43 -7.92
CA LEU A 95 15.02 7.32 -6.46
C LEU A 95 13.84 6.61 -5.79
N TYR A 96 12.60 6.91 -6.19
CA TYR A 96 11.43 6.23 -5.65
C TYR A 96 11.36 4.76 -6.06
N TRP A 97 11.78 4.39 -7.27
CA TRP A 97 11.89 2.97 -7.66
C TRP A 97 12.90 2.21 -6.80
N CYS A 98 14.07 2.81 -6.54
CA CYS A 98 15.06 2.27 -5.60
C CYS A 98 14.45 2.10 -4.19
N GLY A 99 13.70 3.11 -3.72
CA GLY A 99 12.99 3.06 -2.44
C GLY A 99 11.95 1.94 -2.36
N ILE A 100 11.15 1.75 -3.41
CA ILE A 100 10.20 0.64 -3.53
C ILE A 100 10.95 -0.69 -3.49
N GLY A 101 12.00 -0.87 -4.30
CA GLY A 101 12.80 -2.09 -4.35
C GLY A 101 13.39 -2.45 -2.98
N ALA A 102 13.96 -1.46 -2.27
CA ALA A 102 14.47 -1.64 -0.92
C ALA A 102 13.37 -2.04 0.08
N SER A 103 12.17 -1.45 -0.05
CA SER A 103 11.02 -1.79 0.79
C SER A 103 10.55 -3.23 0.55
N LEU A 104 10.39 -3.63 -0.72
CA LEU A 104 10.00 -4.99 -1.10
C LEU A 104 11.04 -6.01 -0.65
N LYS A 105 12.33 -5.74 -0.87
CA LYS A 105 13.41 -6.62 -0.39
C LYS A 105 13.29 -6.89 1.11
N ARG A 106 13.00 -5.87 1.91
CA ARG A 106 12.82 -5.99 3.36
C ARG A 106 11.59 -6.83 3.72
N VAL A 107 10.44 -6.52 3.12
CA VAL A 107 9.17 -7.22 3.37
C VAL A 107 9.28 -8.70 2.99
N LEU A 108 9.86 -9.00 1.83
CA LEU A 108 9.97 -10.37 1.32
C LEU A 108 11.05 -11.19 2.03
N ALA A 109 12.04 -10.55 2.67
CA ALA A 109 13.09 -11.20 3.45
C ALA A 109 12.70 -11.45 4.92
N GLN A 110 11.61 -10.86 5.41
CA GLN A 110 11.20 -11.01 6.80
C GLN A 110 10.78 -12.45 7.10
N LYS A 111 11.45 -13.09 8.06
CA LYS A 111 11.07 -14.41 8.56
C LYS A 111 9.70 -14.31 9.23
N GLY A 112 8.75 -15.14 8.78
CA GLY A 112 7.36 -15.11 9.24
C GLY A 112 6.43 -14.21 8.43
N ALA A 113 6.89 -13.56 7.36
CA ALA A 113 5.98 -12.99 6.37
C ALA A 113 5.16 -14.13 5.74
N ALA A 114 3.83 -14.08 5.82
CA ALA A 114 2.96 -15.21 5.45
C ALA A 114 2.78 -15.39 3.94
N PHE A 115 3.53 -14.65 3.12
CA PHE A 115 3.54 -14.84 1.68
C PHE A 115 4.11 -16.22 1.31
N PRO A 116 3.37 -17.03 0.52
CA PRO A 116 3.95 -18.19 -0.13
C PRO A 116 5.15 -17.80 -1.01
N GLU A 117 6.17 -18.66 -1.09
CA GLU A 117 7.37 -18.36 -1.90
C GLU A 117 7.04 -18.08 -3.37
N GLN A 118 6.00 -18.73 -3.92
CA GLN A 118 5.51 -18.43 -5.26
C GLN A 118 5.06 -16.97 -5.40
N VAL A 119 4.31 -16.44 -4.42
CA VAL A 119 3.87 -15.03 -4.43
C VAL A 119 5.06 -14.09 -4.29
N LYS A 120 6.04 -14.44 -3.44
CA LYS A 120 7.28 -13.64 -3.33
C LYS A 120 8.04 -13.59 -4.65
N ALA A 121 8.14 -14.71 -5.34
CA ALA A 121 8.78 -14.79 -6.66
C ALA A 121 8.03 -13.96 -7.69
N GLU A 122 6.70 -14.02 -7.71
CA GLU A 122 5.86 -13.21 -8.61
C GLU A 122 6.04 -11.71 -8.36
N VAL A 123 6.01 -11.26 -7.10
CA VAL A 123 6.23 -9.85 -6.75
C VAL A 123 7.61 -9.36 -7.21
N ARG A 124 8.67 -10.17 -7.00
CA ARG A 124 10.00 -9.85 -7.51
C ARG A 124 10.03 -9.81 -9.04
N GLY A 125 9.38 -10.77 -9.70
CA GLY A 125 9.28 -10.84 -11.14
C GLY A 125 8.62 -9.60 -11.74
N ILE A 126 7.48 -9.17 -11.18
CA ILE A 126 6.78 -7.95 -11.60
C ILE A 126 7.66 -6.71 -11.40
N PHE A 127 8.32 -6.58 -10.24
CA PHE A 127 9.21 -5.45 -9.98
C PHE A 127 10.37 -5.40 -10.98
N ASN A 128 11.07 -6.51 -11.18
CA ASN A 128 12.23 -6.59 -12.08
C ASN A 128 11.83 -6.37 -13.54
N PHE A 129 10.68 -6.89 -13.95
CA PHE A 129 10.15 -6.67 -15.30
C PHE A 129 9.92 -5.17 -15.56
N ARG A 130 9.26 -4.47 -14.63
CA ARG A 130 9.01 -3.03 -14.75
C ARG A 130 10.27 -2.19 -14.61
N TRP A 131 11.23 -2.66 -13.81
CA TRP A 131 12.55 -2.05 -13.72
C TRP A 131 13.27 -2.10 -15.07
N SER A 132 13.35 -3.28 -15.69
CA SER A 132 14.00 -3.43 -17.00
C SER A 132 13.32 -2.55 -18.05
N GLU A 133 11.99 -2.64 -18.16
CA GLU A 133 11.18 -1.86 -19.11
C GLU A 133 11.45 -0.35 -19.01
N MET A 134 11.70 0.18 -17.81
CA MET A 134 11.86 1.62 -17.62
C MET A 134 13.31 2.11 -17.62
N PHE A 135 14.26 1.30 -17.13
CA PHE A 135 15.63 1.76 -16.87
C PHE A 135 16.71 1.01 -17.65
N GLU A 136 16.42 -0.17 -18.22
CA GLU A 136 17.41 -0.97 -18.96
C GLU A 136 17.07 -1.03 -20.45
N GLU A 137 15.80 -1.30 -20.77
CA GLU A 137 15.26 -1.40 -22.13
C GLU A 137 14.46 -0.15 -22.54
N GLY A 138 14.41 0.84 -21.65
CA GLY A 138 13.66 2.09 -21.87
C GLY A 138 14.20 2.91 -23.04
N PRO A 139 13.41 3.84 -23.60
CA PRO A 139 13.79 4.60 -24.79
C PRO A 139 14.93 5.61 -24.55
N THR A 140 15.24 5.92 -23.28
CA THR A 140 16.23 6.95 -22.90
C THR A 140 16.80 6.69 -21.51
N ASP A 141 18.04 7.12 -21.27
CA ASP A 141 18.69 7.12 -19.94
C ASP A 141 18.37 8.37 -19.09
N ALA A 142 17.25 9.05 -19.38
CA ALA A 142 16.91 10.34 -18.78
C ALA A 142 16.82 10.26 -17.24
N HIS A 143 16.26 9.18 -16.71
CA HIS A 143 16.12 8.96 -15.27
C HIS A 143 17.47 8.79 -14.56
N LEU A 144 18.36 7.96 -15.11
CA LEU A 144 19.67 7.73 -14.53
C LEU A 144 20.56 8.98 -14.65
N SER A 145 20.50 9.65 -15.80
CA SER A 145 21.22 10.91 -16.03
C SER A 145 20.74 12.00 -15.08
N ALA A 146 19.43 12.13 -14.87
CA ALA A 146 18.86 13.11 -13.96
C ALA A 146 19.32 12.88 -12.52
N VAL A 147 19.34 11.63 -12.03
CA VAL A 147 19.87 11.31 -10.69
C VAL A 147 21.35 11.61 -10.58
N TYR A 148 22.14 11.31 -11.62
CA TYR A 148 23.58 11.60 -11.59
C TYR A 148 23.88 13.11 -11.53
N LEU A 149 22.97 13.92 -12.09
CA LEU A 149 23.07 15.39 -12.12
C LEU A 149 22.34 16.06 -10.94
N ASP A 150 21.69 15.29 -10.06
CA ASP A 150 21.02 15.78 -8.86
C ASP A 150 22.08 15.96 -7.75
N PRO A 151 22.35 17.19 -7.29
CA PRO A 151 23.50 17.52 -6.45
C PRO A 151 23.44 17.02 -5.00
#